data_AF-A0A1Q3GXB3-F1
#
_entry.id   AF-A0A1Q3GXB3-F1
#
_cell.length_a   1.000
_cell.length_b   1.000
_cell.length_c   1.000
_cell.angle_alpha   90.00
_cell.angle_beta   90.00
_cell.angle_gamma   90.00
#
_symmetry.space_group_name_H-M   'P 1'
#
loop_
_entity.id
_entity.type
_entity.pdbx_description
1 polymer ?
#
loop_
_entity_poly.entity_id
_entity_poly.type
_entity_poly.pdbx_seq_one_letter_code
_entity_poly.pdbx_strand_id
1 'polypeptide(L)'
;MKIQVIITAIILLAFTNCQRKDTYWRAVFYTSALEHSLASDKVASDNWLVRLKKEVRKNGNSREGLERIKRAELLKRKTVILLGDIDKTKVFLIKERGDGLNPRTFTVKKPLANSKLRKQAKILRKDLAKHIRFLKNEYKDLNVVFEDDLSNGDAQDEERFYTIYFKGTNVVEALMSLTHLQSRVLQFERIVAKQLGPYGD
;
A
#
# COMPACT_ATOMS: atom_id res chain seq x y z
N MET A 1 19.58 -31.73 41.11
CA MET A 1 19.03 -31.79 39.73
C MET A 1 17.90 -30.80 39.41
N LYS A 2 17.06 -30.35 40.35
CA LYS A 2 15.92 -29.45 40.02
C LYS A 2 16.32 -27.98 39.72
N ILE A 3 17.38 -27.46 40.34
CA ILE A 3 17.80 -26.06 40.20
C ILE A 3 18.48 -25.78 38.85
N GLN A 4 19.33 -26.71 38.36
CA GLN A 4 19.97 -26.56 37.05
C GLN A 4 18.95 -26.47 35.91
N VAL A 5 17.93 -27.34 35.90
CA VAL A 5 16.88 -27.34 34.85
C VAL A 5 16.09 -26.02 34.83
N ILE A 6 15.81 -25.44 36.00
CA ILE A 6 15.11 -24.15 36.11
C ILE A 6 15.99 -23.02 35.56
N ILE A 7 17.29 -23.02 35.87
CA ILE A 7 18.23 -22.02 35.37
C ILE A 7 18.37 -22.13 33.83
N THR A 8 18.49 -23.34 33.28
CA THR A 8 18.55 -23.51 31.81
C THR A 8 17.25 -23.07 31.13
N ALA A 9 16.09 -23.34 31.74
CA ALA A 9 14.80 -22.90 31.20
C ALA A 9 14.64 -21.37 31.22
N ILE A 10 15.09 -20.69 32.28
CA ILE A 10 15.08 -19.23 32.37
C ILE A 10 16.02 -18.60 31.34
N ILE A 11 17.21 -19.19 31.14
CA ILE A 11 18.18 -18.72 30.15
C ILE A 11 17.62 -18.88 28.73
N LEU A 12 17.03 -20.03 28.39
CA LEU A 12 16.37 -20.26 27.09
C LEU A 12 15.18 -19.30 26.86
N LEU A 13 14.39 -18.99 27.88
CA LEU A 13 13.31 -17.99 27.81
C LEU A 13 13.85 -16.56 27.65
N ALA A 14 15.01 -16.24 28.24
CA ALA A 14 15.65 -14.93 28.10
C ALA A 14 16.24 -14.73 26.69
N PHE A 15 16.87 -15.76 26.11
CA PHE A 15 17.42 -15.69 24.75
C PHE A 15 16.34 -15.57 23.66
N THR A 16 15.21 -16.26 23.81
CA THR A 16 14.08 -16.17 22.85
C THR A 16 13.40 -14.79 22.88
N ASN A 17 13.40 -14.10 24.02
CA ASN A 17 12.80 -12.77 24.15
C ASN A 17 13.69 -11.64 23.57
N CYS A 18 15.02 -11.84 23.51
CA CYS A 18 15.94 -10.89 22.87
C CYS A 18 15.80 -10.89 21.33
N GLN A 19 15.69 -12.06 20.69
CA GLN A 19 15.57 -12.15 19.22
C GLN A 19 14.27 -11.54 18.67
N ARG A 20 13.19 -11.52 19.46
CA ARG A 20 11.92 -10.88 19.08
C ARG A 20 12.01 -9.36 18.96
N LYS A 21 12.83 -8.69 19.79
CA LYS A 21 13.00 -7.24 19.73
C LYS A 21 13.65 -6.79 18.42
N ASP A 22 14.62 -7.56 17.92
CA ASP A 22 15.30 -7.27 16.66
C ASP A 22 14.36 -7.41 15.45
N THR A 23 13.54 -8.46 15.42
CA THR A 23 12.61 -8.70 14.31
C THR A 23 11.54 -7.60 14.23
N TYR A 24 11.06 -7.13 15.39
CA TYR A 24 10.14 -6.00 15.48
C TYR A 24 10.72 -4.71 14.91
N TRP A 25 11.92 -4.31 15.35
CA TRP A 25 12.53 -3.06 14.89
C TRP A 25 12.80 -3.10 13.38
N ARG A 26 13.20 -4.26 12.83
CA ARG A 26 13.32 -4.44 11.38
C ARG A 26 12.01 -4.15 10.65
N ALA A 27 10.88 -4.65 11.13
CA ALA A 27 9.57 -4.39 10.52
C ALA A 27 9.17 -2.90 10.59
N VAL A 28 9.46 -2.23 11.71
CA VAL A 28 9.24 -0.77 11.85
C VAL A 28 10.11 0.02 10.88
N PHE A 29 11.41 -0.26 10.83
CA PHE A 29 12.34 0.42 9.91
C PHE A 29 11.93 0.19 8.45
N TYR A 30 11.60 -1.05 8.11
CA TYR A 30 11.18 -1.39 6.76
C TYR A 30 9.87 -0.71 6.36
N THR A 31 8.89 -0.67 7.27
CA THR A 31 7.64 0.07 7.04
C THR A 31 7.93 1.56 6.83
N SER A 32 8.80 2.17 7.64
CA SER A 32 9.19 3.58 7.48
C SER A 32 9.87 3.84 6.14
N ALA A 33 10.74 2.93 5.67
CA ALA A 33 11.40 3.07 4.37
C ALA A 33 10.38 2.96 3.22
N LEU A 34 9.42 2.04 3.33
CA LEU A 34 8.31 1.93 2.37
C LEU A 34 7.43 3.19 2.36
N GLU A 35 7.09 3.76 3.51
CA GLU A 35 6.33 5.02 3.57
C GLU A 35 7.08 6.17 2.90
N HIS A 36 8.40 6.23 3.08
CA HIS A 36 9.22 7.25 2.44
C HIS A 36 9.25 7.08 0.91
N SER A 37 9.46 5.85 0.42
CA SER A 37 9.36 5.54 -1.01
C SER A 37 7.98 5.88 -1.55
N LEU A 38 6.92 5.51 -0.83
CA LEU A 38 5.54 5.78 -1.21
C LEU A 38 5.26 7.29 -1.31
N ALA A 39 5.81 8.10 -0.40
CA ALA A 39 5.69 9.54 -0.47
C ALA A 39 6.33 10.10 -1.75
N SER A 40 7.50 9.59 -2.12
CA SER A 40 8.16 9.93 -3.39
C SER A 40 7.30 9.53 -4.60
N ASP A 41 6.73 8.32 -4.60
CA ASP A 41 5.88 7.82 -5.68
C ASP A 41 4.60 8.66 -5.82
N LYS A 42 4.00 9.09 -4.70
CA LYS A 42 2.84 10.00 -4.70
C LYS A 42 3.18 11.34 -5.35
N VAL A 43 4.33 11.92 -5.00
CA VAL A 43 4.83 13.17 -5.60
C VAL A 43 5.12 13.00 -7.09
N ALA A 44 5.73 11.89 -7.50
CA ALA A 44 6.00 11.59 -8.91
C ALA A 44 4.69 11.49 -9.71
N SER A 45 3.69 10.83 -9.16
CA SER A 45 2.34 10.70 -9.71
C SER A 45 1.62 12.05 -9.82
N ASP A 46 1.70 12.93 -8.80
CA ASP A 46 1.13 14.29 -8.88
C ASP A 46 1.82 15.13 -9.97
N ASN A 47 3.15 15.07 -10.02
CA ASN A 47 3.93 15.84 -10.99
C ASN A 47 3.74 15.36 -12.43
N TRP A 48 3.39 14.09 -12.65
CA TRP A 48 3.12 13.57 -13.99
C TRP A 48 1.96 14.30 -14.67
N LEU A 49 0.83 14.48 -13.97
CA LEU A 49 -0.33 15.17 -14.54
C LEU A 49 0.01 16.62 -14.90
N VAL A 50 0.83 17.29 -14.07
CA VAL A 50 1.33 18.64 -14.34
C VAL A 50 2.22 18.65 -15.59
N ARG A 51 3.12 17.67 -15.75
CA ARG A 51 3.97 17.51 -16.93
C ARG A 51 3.16 17.30 -18.20
N LEU A 52 2.16 16.40 -18.17
CA LEU A 52 1.26 16.15 -19.30
C LEU A 52 0.52 17.43 -19.70
N LYS A 53 -0.06 18.16 -18.75
CA LYS A 53 -0.75 19.44 -19.03
C LYS A 53 0.16 20.47 -19.68
N LYS A 54 1.42 20.57 -19.22
CA LYS A 54 2.43 21.46 -19.81
C LYS A 54 2.81 21.05 -21.23
N GLU A 55 2.98 19.75 -21.49
CA GLU A 55 3.31 19.21 -22.82
C GLU A 55 2.19 19.50 -23.82
N VAL A 56 0.93 19.18 -23.48
CA VAL A 56 -0.22 19.45 -24.35
C VAL A 56 -0.37 20.94 -24.65
N ARG A 57 -0.14 21.80 -23.64
CA ARG A 57 -0.15 23.26 -23.83
C ARG A 57 0.95 23.72 -24.79
N LYS A 58 2.15 23.17 -24.66
CA LYS A 58 3.29 23.47 -25.55
C LYS A 58 3.00 23.02 -26.99
N ASN A 59 2.26 21.93 -27.15
CA ASN A 59 1.88 21.36 -28.45
C ASN A 59 0.56 21.92 -29.00
N GLY A 60 0.17 23.13 -28.58
CA GLY A 60 -0.95 23.87 -29.18
C GLY A 60 -2.34 23.44 -28.73
N ASN A 61 -2.46 22.62 -27.67
CA ASN A 61 -3.75 22.12 -27.15
C ASN A 61 -4.56 21.35 -28.20
N SER A 62 -3.94 20.40 -28.91
CA SER A 62 -4.67 19.55 -29.85
C SER A 62 -5.83 18.82 -29.16
N ARG A 63 -6.86 18.47 -29.94
CA ARG A 63 -8.01 17.73 -29.45
C ARG A 63 -7.59 16.39 -28.82
N GLU A 64 -6.62 15.68 -29.40
CA GLU A 64 -6.10 14.45 -28.80
C GLU A 64 -5.40 14.74 -27.48
N GLY A 65 -4.59 15.81 -27.41
CA GLY A 65 -3.89 16.22 -26.19
C GLY A 65 -4.86 16.53 -25.03
N LEU A 66 -5.94 17.24 -25.31
CA LEU A 66 -6.98 17.53 -24.32
C LEU A 66 -7.70 16.27 -23.85
N GLU A 67 -7.97 15.31 -24.75
CA GLU A 67 -8.57 14.03 -24.36
C GLU A 67 -7.61 13.20 -23.49
N ARG A 68 -6.30 13.21 -23.79
CA ARG A 68 -5.28 12.58 -22.92
C ARG A 68 -5.29 13.19 -21.52
N ILE A 69 -5.38 14.52 -21.39
CA ILE A 69 -5.49 15.19 -20.08
C ILE A 69 -6.73 14.72 -19.33
N LYS A 70 -7.90 14.71 -19.98
CA LYS A 70 -9.16 14.30 -19.36
C LYS A 70 -9.08 12.85 -18.84
N ARG A 71 -8.53 11.94 -19.66
CA ARG A 71 -8.28 10.55 -19.27
C ARG A 71 -7.28 10.45 -18.11
N ALA A 72 -6.24 11.27 -18.10
CA ALA A 72 -5.25 11.32 -17.02
C ALA A 72 -5.84 11.85 -15.70
N GLU A 73 -6.70 12.86 -15.75
CA GLU A 73 -7.41 13.37 -14.58
C GLU A 73 -8.37 12.32 -13.99
N LEU A 74 -9.07 11.58 -14.85
CA LEU A 74 -9.91 10.47 -14.43
C LEU A 74 -9.11 9.37 -13.72
N LEU A 75 -7.97 8.98 -14.30
CA LEU A 75 -7.04 8.01 -13.72
C LEU A 75 -6.62 8.46 -12.32
N LYS A 76 -6.03 9.65 -12.23
CA LYS A 76 -5.51 10.22 -10.98
C LYS A 76 -6.59 10.30 -9.90
N ARG A 77 -7.79 10.78 -10.25
CA ARG A 77 -8.92 10.87 -9.32
C ARG A 77 -9.29 9.50 -8.76
N LYS A 78 -9.42 8.47 -9.61
CA LYS A 78 -9.76 7.12 -9.17
C LYS A 78 -8.66 6.49 -8.32
N THR A 79 -7.39 6.74 -8.64
CA THR A 79 -6.26 6.29 -7.83
C THR A 79 -6.25 6.95 -6.45
N VAL A 80 -6.37 8.28 -6.38
CA VAL A 80 -6.34 9.03 -5.11
C VAL A 80 -7.47 8.59 -4.16
N ILE A 81 -8.66 8.31 -4.69
CA ILE A 81 -9.77 7.78 -3.89
C ILE A 81 -9.36 6.46 -3.21
N LEU A 82 -8.82 5.51 -3.97
CA LEU A 82 -8.41 4.21 -3.43
C LEU A 82 -7.24 4.34 -2.44
N LEU A 83 -6.26 5.19 -2.73
CA LEU A 83 -5.16 5.48 -1.80
C LEU A 83 -5.70 6.05 -0.48
N GLY A 84 -6.70 6.94 -0.56
CA GLY A 84 -7.38 7.50 0.61
C GLY A 84 -8.14 6.45 1.42
N ASP A 85 -8.78 5.48 0.76
CA ASP A 85 -9.47 4.38 1.46
C ASP A 85 -8.49 3.42 2.15
N ILE A 86 -7.31 3.21 1.57
CA ILE A 86 -6.20 2.51 2.24
C ILE A 86 -5.69 3.31 3.44
N ASP A 87 -5.49 4.63 3.29
CA ASP A 87 -5.05 5.50 4.38
C ASP A 87 -6.07 5.53 5.54
N LYS A 88 -7.38 5.54 5.25
CA LYS A 88 -8.43 5.38 6.28
C LYS A 88 -8.28 4.06 7.03
N THR A 89 -7.95 2.97 6.33
CA THR A 89 -7.71 1.66 6.95
C THR A 89 -6.47 1.67 7.84
N LYS A 90 -5.39 2.34 7.42
CA LYS A 90 -4.18 2.56 8.25
C LYS A 90 -4.51 3.36 9.51
N VAL A 91 -5.26 4.46 9.39
CA VAL A 91 -5.69 5.28 10.52
C VAL A 91 -6.56 4.47 11.49
N PHE A 92 -7.53 3.71 10.98
CA PHE A 92 -8.33 2.79 11.79
C PHE A 92 -7.44 1.82 12.56
N LEU A 93 -6.49 1.17 11.88
CA LEU A 93 -5.60 0.19 12.48
C LEU A 93 -4.74 0.82 13.60
N ILE A 94 -4.17 2.00 13.35
CA ILE A 94 -3.36 2.75 14.34
C ILE A 94 -4.19 3.11 15.57
N LYS A 95 -5.41 3.59 15.39
CA LYS A 95 -6.28 4.02 16.51
C LYS A 95 -6.83 2.83 17.29
N GLU A 96 -7.51 1.93 16.61
CA GLU A 96 -8.33 0.88 17.23
C GLU A 96 -7.53 -0.33 17.69
N ARG A 97 -6.36 -0.57 17.09
CA ARG A 97 -5.49 -1.72 17.43
C ARG A 97 -4.15 -1.28 17.99
N GLY A 98 -3.62 -0.19 17.45
CA GLY A 98 -2.31 0.35 17.79
C GLY A 98 -2.28 1.30 18.99
N ASP A 99 -3.44 1.72 19.53
CA ASP A 99 -3.56 2.68 20.65
C ASP A 99 -2.95 4.08 20.33
N GLY A 100 -2.97 4.43 19.05
CA GLY A 100 -2.42 5.66 18.51
C GLY A 100 -0.90 5.64 18.33
N LEU A 101 -0.35 6.83 18.09
CA LEU A 101 1.08 7.05 17.91
C LEU A 101 1.73 7.55 19.20
N ASN A 102 2.99 7.17 19.40
CA ASN A 102 3.85 7.77 20.40
C ASN A 102 4.27 9.18 19.92
N PRO A 103 4.05 10.25 20.71
CA PRO A 103 4.33 11.62 20.29
C PRO A 103 5.82 11.94 20.16
N ARG A 104 6.72 11.13 20.74
CA ARG A 104 8.17 11.34 20.65
C ARG A 104 8.78 10.64 19.45
N THR A 105 8.35 9.40 19.18
CA THR A 105 8.93 8.55 18.13
C THR A 105 8.10 8.48 16.87
N PHE A 106 6.86 8.97 16.90
CA PHE A 106 5.85 8.84 15.83
C PHE A 106 5.57 7.38 15.40
N THR A 107 5.94 6.40 16.23
CA THR A 107 5.64 4.98 16.02
C THR A 107 4.36 4.56 16.73
N VAL A 108 3.73 3.48 16.28
CA VAL A 108 2.53 2.91 16.92
C VAL A 108 2.84 2.46 18.36
N LYS A 109 1.94 2.74 19.32
CA LYS A 109 2.15 2.39 20.74
C LYS A 109 2.04 0.89 21.01
N LYS A 110 1.10 0.19 20.36
CA LYS A 110 0.89 -1.27 20.46
C LYS A 110 1.19 -1.97 19.12
N PRO A 111 2.46 -2.01 18.69
CA PRO A 111 2.83 -2.53 17.39
C PRO A 111 2.59 -4.03 17.21
N LEU A 112 2.74 -4.81 18.28
CA LEU A 112 2.58 -6.27 18.27
C LEU A 112 1.14 -6.73 18.53
N ALA A 113 0.20 -5.80 18.72
CA ALA A 113 -1.22 -6.15 18.85
C ALA A 113 -1.72 -6.81 17.55
N ASN A 114 -2.66 -7.74 17.66
CA ASN A 114 -3.26 -8.38 16.50
C ASN A 114 -4.06 -7.35 15.68
N SER A 115 -3.86 -7.33 14.36
CA SER A 115 -4.48 -6.36 13.45
C SER A 115 -6.01 -6.54 13.34
N LYS A 116 -6.50 -7.79 13.40
CA LYS A 116 -7.92 -8.17 13.27
C LYS A 116 -8.66 -7.40 12.17
N LEU A 117 -8.05 -7.30 10.98
CA LEU A 117 -8.54 -6.50 9.85
C LEU A 117 -9.56 -7.19 8.94
N ARG A 118 -10.12 -8.35 9.31
CA ARG A 118 -10.96 -9.16 8.39
C ARG A 118 -12.08 -8.37 7.71
N LYS A 119 -12.77 -7.49 8.46
CA LYS A 119 -13.84 -6.63 7.91
C LYS A 119 -13.29 -5.59 6.93
N GLN A 120 -12.22 -4.90 7.31
CA GLN A 120 -11.57 -3.87 6.49
C GLN A 120 -10.94 -4.48 5.23
N ALA A 121 -10.30 -5.65 5.34
CA ALA A 121 -9.73 -6.39 4.23
C ALA A 121 -10.80 -6.74 3.16
N LYS A 122 -12.00 -7.16 3.59
CA LYS A 122 -13.12 -7.41 2.68
C LYS A 122 -13.51 -6.17 1.88
N ILE A 123 -13.59 -5.00 2.52
CA ILE A 123 -13.94 -3.74 1.87
C ILE A 123 -12.83 -3.33 0.90
N LEU A 124 -11.60 -3.26 1.42
CA LEU A 124 -10.42 -2.86 0.64
C LEU A 124 -10.23 -3.70 -0.61
N ARG A 125 -10.43 -5.03 -0.49
CA ARG A 125 -10.39 -5.93 -1.64
C ARG A 125 -11.39 -5.54 -2.72
N LYS A 126 -12.64 -5.26 -2.34
CA LYS A 126 -13.68 -4.86 -3.31
C LYS A 126 -13.27 -3.57 -4.04
N ASP A 127 -12.68 -2.62 -3.32
CA ASP A 127 -12.23 -1.36 -3.89
C ASP A 127 -11.02 -1.55 -4.83
N LEU A 128 -10.05 -2.39 -4.45
CA LEU A 128 -8.94 -2.82 -5.32
C LEU A 128 -9.44 -3.49 -6.59
N ALA A 129 -10.31 -4.50 -6.47
CA ALA A 129 -10.86 -5.21 -7.61
C ALA A 129 -11.68 -4.30 -8.53
N LYS A 130 -12.43 -3.35 -7.95
CA LYS A 130 -13.17 -2.33 -8.70
C LYS A 130 -12.23 -1.39 -9.44
N HIS A 131 -11.14 -0.97 -8.82
CA HIS A 131 -10.14 -0.12 -9.45
C HIS A 131 -9.45 -0.83 -10.61
N ILE A 132 -9.03 -2.10 -10.44
CA ILE A 132 -8.42 -2.90 -11.51
C ILE A 132 -9.39 -3.09 -12.68
N ARG A 133 -10.67 -3.40 -12.42
CA ARG A 133 -11.69 -3.46 -13.48
C ARG A 133 -11.87 -2.12 -14.19
N PHE A 134 -11.85 -1.01 -13.44
CA PHE A 134 -11.88 0.33 -14.03
C PHE A 134 -10.69 0.52 -14.99
N LEU A 135 -9.47 0.22 -14.55
CA LEU A 135 -8.27 0.36 -15.39
C LEU A 135 -8.37 -0.48 -16.67
N LYS A 136 -8.74 -1.76 -16.53
CA LYS A 136 -8.88 -2.69 -17.66
C LYS A 136 -9.96 -2.24 -18.66
N ASN A 137 -11.06 -1.64 -18.19
CA ASN A 137 -12.16 -1.23 -19.06
C ASN A 137 -11.93 0.14 -19.70
N GLU A 138 -11.51 1.13 -18.92
CA GLU A 138 -11.34 2.53 -19.35
C GLU A 138 -10.11 2.73 -20.25
N TYR A 139 -9.08 1.90 -20.05
CA TYR A 139 -7.81 1.99 -20.78
C TYR A 139 -7.51 0.73 -21.60
N LYS A 140 -8.56 0.00 -22.00
CA LYS A 140 -8.45 -1.21 -22.83
C LYS A 140 -7.71 -0.98 -24.15
N ASP A 141 -7.88 0.21 -24.73
CA ASP A 141 -7.24 0.65 -25.97
C ASP A 141 -5.72 0.77 -25.85
N LEU A 142 -5.20 0.96 -24.63
CA LEU A 142 -3.77 1.11 -24.39
C LEU A 142 -3.03 -0.24 -24.30
N ASN A 143 -3.74 -1.37 -24.40
CA ASN A 143 -3.19 -2.73 -24.35
C ASN A 143 -2.23 -2.96 -23.16
N VAL A 144 -2.54 -2.33 -22.02
CA VAL A 144 -1.72 -2.41 -20.82
C VAL A 144 -1.85 -3.79 -20.18
N VAL A 145 -0.72 -4.45 -19.96
CA VAL A 145 -0.63 -5.68 -19.18
C VAL A 145 -0.32 -5.35 -17.73
N PHE A 146 -1.12 -5.89 -16.81
CA PHE A 146 -0.86 -5.84 -15.38
C PHE A 146 -0.28 -7.21 -14.97
N GLU A 147 1.01 -7.28 -14.68
CA GLU A 147 1.73 -8.55 -14.45
C GLU A 147 1.55 -9.13 -13.03
N ASP A 148 0.62 -8.62 -12.23
CA ASP A 148 0.60 -8.84 -10.77
C ASP A 148 -0.59 -9.68 -10.27
N ASP A 149 -0.38 -10.42 -9.18
CA ASP A 149 -1.34 -11.30 -8.49
C ASP A 149 -2.61 -10.57 -8.06
N LEU A 150 -2.52 -9.29 -7.70
CA LEU A 150 -3.69 -8.45 -7.41
C LEU A 150 -4.63 -8.36 -8.62
N SER A 151 -4.08 -8.37 -9.84
CA SER A 151 -4.84 -8.28 -11.08
C SER A 151 -5.32 -9.64 -11.60
N ASN A 152 -4.71 -10.74 -11.13
CA ASN A 152 -4.89 -12.10 -11.62
C ASN A 152 -5.52 -13.09 -10.62
N GLY A 153 -5.81 -12.70 -9.36
CA GLY A 153 -6.60 -13.56 -8.48
C GLY A 153 -6.71 -13.12 -7.02
N ASP A 154 -5.66 -12.52 -6.47
CA ASP A 154 -5.62 -12.22 -5.03
C ASP A 154 -6.62 -11.14 -4.64
N ALA A 155 -6.83 -10.11 -5.46
CA ALA A 155 -7.90 -9.15 -5.19
C ALA A 155 -9.30 -9.69 -5.53
N GLN A 156 -9.43 -10.82 -6.23
CA GLN A 156 -10.74 -11.35 -6.64
C GLN A 156 -11.33 -12.28 -5.57
N ASP A 157 -10.50 -13.07 -4.89
CA ASP A 157 -10.89 -13.99 -3.82
C ASP A 157 -10.77 -13.34 -2.43
N GLU A 158 -11.88 -13.31 -1.67
CA GLU A 158 -11.93 -12.67 -0.35
C GLU A 158 -11.09 -13.36 0.71
N GLU A 159 -11.12 -14.68 0.77
CA GLU A 159 -10.43 -15.43 1.81
C GLU A 159 -8.93 -15.52 1.51
N ARG A 160 -8.56 -15.68 0.23
CA ARG A 160 -7.17 -15.65 -0.20
C ARG A 160 -6.53 -14.29 0.03
N PHE A 161 -7.21 -13.19 -0.32
CA PHE A 161 -6.74 -11.83 -0.03
C PHE A 161 -6.45 -11.63 1.46
N TYR A 162 -7.42 -11.98 2.31
CA TYR A 162 -7.26 -11.85 3.76
C TYR A 162 -6.12 -12.73 4.27
N THR A 163 -6.03 -13.97 3.79
CA THR A 163 -5.02 -14.94 4.19
C THR A 163 -3.61 -14.48 3.87
N ILE A 164 -3.38 -13.96 2.66
CA ILE A 164 -2.07 -13.51 2.20
C ILE A 164 -1.62 -12.24 2.93
N TYR A 165 -2.50 -11.24 3.05
CA TYR A 165 -2.07 -9.91 3.50
C TYR A 165 -2.27 -9.64 5.00
N PHE A 166 -3.23 -10.31 5.66
CA PHE A 166 -3.72 -9.86 6.98
C PHE A 166 -3.95 -10.95 8.01
N LYS A 167 -3.99 -12.24 7.63
CA LYS A 167 -4.25 -13.32 8.58
C LYS A 167 -3.05 -13.50 9.50
N GLY A 168 -3.30 -13.37 10.80
CA GLY A 168 -2.28 -13.56 11.84
C GLY A 168 -1.31 -12.39 11.99
N THR A 169 -1.47 -11.30 11.22
CA THR A 169 -0.56 -10.16 11.28
C THR A 169 -0.75 -9.34 12.55
N ASN A 170 0.36 -8.77 13.03
CA ASN A 170 0.32 -7.70 14.01
C ASN A 170 0.05 -6.33 13.34
N VAL A 171 -0.09 -5.26 14.13
CA VAL A 171 -0.37 -3.91 13.63
C VAL A 171 0.70 -3.42 12.66
N VAL A 172 1.99 -3.62 12.96
CA VAL A 172 3.07 -3.13 12.09
C VAL A 172 3.12 -3.90 10.78
N GLU A 173 2.98 -5.22 10.82
CA GLU A 173 2.92 -6.07 9.61
C GLU A 173 1.70 -5.70 8.75
N ALA A 174 0.54 -5.46 9.36
CA ALA A 174 -0.64 -5.02 8.62
C ALA A 174 -0.46 -3.62 8.02
N LEU A 175 0.21 -2.69 8.72
CA LEU A 175 0.57 -1.39 8.14
C LEU A 175 1.48 -1.56 6.93
N MET A 176 2.51 -2.39 7.05
CA MET A 176 3.42 -2.72 5.95
C MET A 176 2.67 -3.27 4.73
N SER A 177 1.74 -4.22 4.92
CA SER A 177 0.88 -4.73 3.85
C SER A 177 0.03 -3.64 3.21
N LEU A 178 -0.57 -2.75 3.99
CA LEU A 178 -1.37 -1.63 3.46
C LEU A 178 -0.51 -0.66 2.64
N THR A 179 0.70 -0.32 3.12
CA THR A 179 1.65 0.55 2.42
C THR A 179 2.10 -0.10 1.11
N HIS A 180 2.38 -1.40 1.12
CA HIS A 180 2.69 -2.14 -0.11
C HIS A 180 1.53 -2.10 -1.12
N LEU A 181 0.29 -2.26 -0.67
CA LEU A 181 -0.89 -2.12 -1.54
C LEU A 181 -1.01 -0.70 -2.14
N GLN A 182 -0.66 0.36 -1.39
CA GLN A 182 -0.61 1.72 -1.93
C GLN A 182 0.44 1.86 -3.04
N SER A 183 1.64 1.31 -2.84
CA SER A 183 2.69 1.29 -3.87
C SER A 183 2.23 0.53 -5.12
N ARG A 184 1.52 -0.59 -4.96
CA ARG A 184 0.96 -1.34 -6.09
C ARG A 184 -0.09 -0.55 -6.87
N VAL A 185 -0.98 0.16 -6.16
CA VAL A 185 -1.97 1.03 -6.81
C VAL A 185 -1.28 2.13 -7.64
N LEU A 186 -0.22 2.75 -7.10
CA LEU A 186 0.58 3.74 -7.84
C LEU A 186 1.35 3.12 -9.01
N GLN A 187 1.81 1.87 -8.88
CA GLN A 187 2.42 1.14 -9.98
C GLN A 187 1.43 0.95 -11.13
N PHE A 188 0.18 0.54 -10.84
CA PHE A 188 -0.85 0.42 -11.87
C PHE A 188 -1.18 1.76 -12.52
N GLU A 189 -1.27 2.84 -11.73
CA GLU A 189 -1.38 4.19 -12.28
C GLU A 189 -0.22 4.48 -13.22
N ARG A 190 1.03 4.25 -12.79
CA ARG A 190 2.24 4.53 -13.56
C ARG A 190 2.24 3.81 -14.90
N ILE A 191 1.82 2.54 -14.94
CA ILE A 191 1.78 1.77 -16.19
C ILE A 191 0.82 2.42 -17.19
N VAL A 192 -0.39 2.81 -16.77
CA VAL A 192 -1.36 3.51 -17.63
C VAL A 192 -0.87 4.91 -17.99
N ALA A 193 -0.33 5.64 -17.02
CA ALA A 193 0.14 7.00 -17.16
C ALA A 193 1.26 7.14 -18.19
N LYS A 194 2.19 6.18 -18.26
CA LYS A 194 3.24 6.11 -19.29
C LYS A 194 2.69 6.01 -20.71
N GLN A 195 1.52 5.42 -20.90
CA GLN A 195 0.85 5.32 -22.21
C GLN A 195 0.10 6.61 -22.57
N LEU A 196 -0.30 7.41 -21.57
CA LEU A 196 -1.01 8.68 -21.76
C LEU A 196 -0.08 9.88 -21.97
N GLY A 197 1.20 9.77 -21.59
CA GLY A 197 2.18 10.82 -21.83
C GLY A 197 3.46 10.70 -20.97
N PRO A 198 4.31 11.75 -20.96
CA PRO A 198 5.63 11.68 -20.35
C PRO A 198 5.56 11.57 -18.82
N TYR A 199 5.84 10.37 -18.30
CA TYR A 199 5.85 10.11 -16.85
C TYR A 199 7.04 10.74 -16.12
N GLY A 200 8.14 11.04 -16.82
CA GLY A 200 9.42 11.41 -16.22
C GLY A 200 10.18 10.17 -15.73
N ASP A 201 11.50 10.19 -15.92
CA ASP A 201 12.44 9.22 -15.35
C ASP A 201 12.78 9.60 -13.91
#